data_AF-A0A935R2I2-F1
#
_entry.id   AF-A0A935R2I2-F1
#
_cell.length_a   1.000
_cell.length_b   1.000
_cell.length_c   1.000
_cell.angle_alpha   90.00
_cell.angle_beta   90.00
_cell.angle_gamma   90.00
#
_symmetry.space_group_name_H-M   'P 1'
#
loop_
_entity.id
_entity.type
_entity.pdbx_description
1 polymer ?
#
loop_
_entity_poly.entity_id
_entity_poly.type
_entity_poly.pdbx_seq_one_letter_code
_entity_poly.pdbx_strand_id
1 'polypeptide(L)'
;MRIVRPVVRTVGGLTHTVRDINRLREVAAILVRHGFGWLVQTLDLPGLDRASRDQSESTPERAVAALKDLGPTFIKLGQVLSTRPDVVPAAYLAAFQSLQDDVGPLPFPEIERTLSAELGSGWRAGLSPL
;
A
#
# COMPACT_ATOMS: atom_id res chain seq x y z
N MET A 1 -39.67 24.48 20.69
CA MET A 1 -38.69 24.20 21.77
C MET A 1 -37.95 22.93 21.40
N ARG A 2 -36.65 23.03 21.08
CA ARG A 2 -35.71 21.93 20.74
C ARG A 2 -35.21 21.27 22.04
N ILE A 3 -34.50 20.15 21.91
CA ILE A 3 -33.84 19.30 22.95
C ILE A 3 -34.77 18.10 23.28
N VAL A 4 -34.48 16.84 22.95
CA VAL A 4 -33.27 16.02 23.17
C VAL A 4 -33.26 14.84 22.17
N ARG A 5 -32.19 14.67 21.38
CA ARG A 5 -31.77 13.37 20.84
C ARG A 5 -30.25 13.30 20.85
N PRO A 6 -29.59 12.73 21.89
CA PRO A 6 -28.16 12.46 21.80
C PRO A 6 -27.79 11.09 22.38
N VAL A 7 -28.32 9.97 21.86
CA VAL A 7 -27.86 8.62 22.31
C VAL A 7 -27.84 7.59 21.17
N VAL A 8 -27.40 7.94 19.95
CA VAL A 8 -27.32 6.94 18.85
C VAL A 8 -25.94 6.89 18.18
N ARG A 9 -24.88 7.52 18.74
CA ARG A 9 -23.58 7.60 18.05
C ARG A 9 -22.42 6.75 18.61
N THR A 10 -22.61 5.95 19.65
CA THR A 10 -21.48 5.25 20.31
C THR A 10 -21.27 3.79 19.86
N VAL A 11 -22.22 3.16 19.13
CA VAL A 11 -22.12 1.73 18.80
C VAL A 11 -21.24 1.44 17.56
N GLY A 12 -20.92 2.45 16.74
CA GLY A 12 -20.14 2.28 15.49
C GLY A 12 -18.62 2.22 15.65
N GLY A 13 -18.07 2.48 16.84
CA GLY A 13 -16.62 2.56 17.07
C GLY A 13 -15.92 1.22 17.33
N LEU A 14 -16.66 0.17 17.65
CA LEU A 14 -16.11 -1.14 18.05
C LEU A 14 -15.85 -2.10 16.87
N THR A 15 -16.49 -1.88 15.72
CA THR A 15 -16.34 -2.76 14.54
C THR A 15 -15.13 -2.40 13.68
N HIS A 16 -14.63 -1.16 13.73
CA HIS A 16 -13.44 -0.76 12.97
C HIS A 16 -12.16 -1.33 13.61
N THR A 17 -12.02 -1.25 14.94
CA THR A 17 -10.82 -1.71 15.66
C THR A 17 -10.56 -3.21 15.50
N VAL A 18 -11.60 -4.03 15.43
CA VAL A 18 -11.45 -5.49 15.23
C VAL A 18 -10.98 -5.82 13.81
N ARG A 19 -11.44 -5.07 12.80
CA ARG A 19 -10.97 -5.22 11.42
C ARG A 19 -9.52 -4.76 11.27
N ASP A 20 -9.14 -3.70 11.98
CA ASP A 20 -7.78 -3.17 11.99
C ASP A 20 -6.78 -4.23 12.50
N ILE A 21 -7.14 -4.97 13.55
CA ILE A 21 -6.30 -6.05 14.09
C ILE A 21 -6.06 -7.17 13.07
N ASN A 22 -7.10 -7.58 12.34
CA ASN A 22 -6.95 -8.61 11.30
C ASN A 22 -6.06 -8.13 10.17
N ARG A 23 -6.18 -6.87 9.76
CA ARG A 23 -5.31 -6.28 8.74
C ARG A 23 -3.87 -6.18 9.22
N LEU A 24 -3.63 -5.80 10.48
CA LEU A 24 -2.27 -5.75 11.05
C LEU A 24 -1.59 -7.12 11.02
N ARG A 25 -2.33 -8.20 11.35
CA ARG A 25 -1.81 -9.58 11.27
C ARG A 25 -1.50 -9.99 9.83
N GLU A 26 -2.33 -9.61 8.87
CA GLU A 26 -2.09 -9.85 7.45
C GLU A 26 -0.81 -9.14 6.97
N VAL A 27 -0.66 -7.84 7.28
CA VAL A 27 0.52 -7.05 6.94
C VAL A 27 1.78 -7.70 7.54
N ALA A 28 1.73 -8.06 8.83
CA ALA A 28 2.85 -8.70 9.50
C ALA A 28 3.20 -10.07 8.88
N ALA A 29 2.20 -10.87 8.52
CA ALA A 29 2.42 -12.16 7.87
C ALA A 29 3.08 -12.02 6.48
N ILE A 30 2.69 -11.00 5.70
CA ILE A 30 3.32 -10.70 4.42
C ILE A 30 4.77 -10.25 4.65
N LEU A 31 5.03 -9.36 5.60
CA LEU A 31 6.39 -8.90 5.93
C LEU A 31 7.31 -10.07 6.33
N VAL A 32 6.85 -10.96 7.22
CA VAL A 32 7.61 -12.15 7.62
C VAL A 32 7.92 -13.03 6.40
N ARG A 33 6.95 -13.28 5.52
CA ARG A 33 7.13 -14.10 4.31
C ARG A 33 8.23 -13.57 3.38
N HIS A 34 8.45 -12.26 3.38
CA HIS A 34 9.47 -11.59 2.56
C HIS A 34 10.80 -11.35 3.29
N GLY A 35 10.99 -11.89 4.50
CA GLY A 35 12.24 -11.76 5.25
C GLY A 35 12.33 -10.51 6.16
N PHE A 36 11.22 -9.78 6.34
CA PHE A 36 11.13 -8.65 7.28
C PHE A 36 10.66 -9.08 8.68
N GLY A 37 10.96 -10.32 9.10
CA GLY A 37 10.61 -10.81 10.43
C GLY A 37 11.21 -9.96 11.55
N TRP A 38 12.46 -9.49 11.37
CA TRP A 38 13.14 -8.61 12.31
C TRP A 38 12.38 -7.28 12.53
N LEU A 39 11.75 -6.74 11.48
CA LEU A 39 10.98 -5.50 11.56
C LEU A 39 9.69 -5.73 12.37
N VAL A 40 9.06 -6.89 12.19
CA VAL A 40 7.87 -7.30 12.95
C VAL A 40 8.20 -7.49 14.43
N GLN A 41 9.36 -8.06 14.77
CA GLN A 41 9.83 -8.17 16.16
C GLN A 41 10.12 -6.81 16.79
N THR A 42 10.73 -5.90 16.03
CA THR A 42 11.05 -4.54 16.51
C THR A 42 9.79 -3.77 16.91
N LEU A 43 8.65 -4.10 16.30
CA LEU A 43 7.34 -3.50 16.59
C LEU A 43 6.56 -4.21 17.71
N ASP A 44 7.13 -5.26 18.34
CA ASP A 44 6.55 -6.02 19.45
C ASP A 44 5.09 -6.46 19.21
N LEU A 45 4.82 -7.04 18.03
CA LEU A 45 3.47 -7.42 17.63
C LEU A 45 3.02 -8.74 18.29
N PRO A 46 1.96 -8.73 19.12
CA PRO A 46 1.55 -9.89 19.90
C PRO A 46 1.08 -11.04 19.01
N GLY A 47 1.68 -12.23 19.22
CA GLY A 47 1.33 -13.47 18.51
C GLY A 47 2.21 -13.80 17.31
N LEU A 48 3.25 -12.99 17.03
CA LEU A 48 4.19 -13.20 15.91
C LEU A 48 5.61 -13.57 16.36
N ASP A 49 5.84 -13.75 17.66
CA ASP A 49 7.15 -14.02 18.27
C ASP A 49 7.87 -15.23 17.68
N ARG A 50 7.12 -16.27 17.29
CA ARG A 50 7.67 -17.51 16.71
C ARG A 50 7.95 -17.40 15.21
N ALA A 51 7.30 -16.47 14.52
CA ALA A 51 7.36 -16.35 13.06
C ALA A 51 8.70 -15.79 12.58
N SER A 52 9.44 -15.09 13.46
CA SER A 52 10.69 -14.41 13.13
C SER A 52 11.95 -15.20 13.54
N ARG A 53 11.83 -16.53 13.66
CA ARG A 53 13.00 -17.42 13.79
C ARG A 53 13.69 -17.69 12.45
N ASP A 54 13.04 -17.33 11.35
CA ASP A 54 13.61 -17.37 10.02
C ASP A 54 14.47 -16.11 9.82
N GLN A 55 15.79 -16.26 9.96
CA GLN A 55 16.80 -15.21 9.79
C GLN A 55 17.09 -14.93 8.30
N SER A 56 16.14 -15.21 7.40
CA SER A 56 16.33 -14.92 5.98
C SER A 56 16.44 -13.40 5.83
N GLU A 57 17.64 -12.94 5.49
CA GLU A 57 17.93 -11.53 5.27
C GLU A 57 16.98 -10.98 4.19
N SER A 58 16.32 -9.86 4.47
CA SER A 58 15.49 -9.19 3.47
C SER A 58 16.40 -8.68 2.34
N THR A 59 16.08 -9.02 1.10
CA THR A 59 16.77 -8.48 -0.08
C THR A 59 15.99 -7.29 -0.64
N PRO A 60 16.62 -6.38 -1.41
CA PRO A 60 15.93 -5.28 -2.06
C PRO A 60 14.74 -5.74 -2.93
N GLU A 61 14.87 -6.86 -3.63
CA GLU A 61 13.83 -7.43 -4.49
C GLU A 61 12.66 -7.97 -3.66
N ARG A 62 12.94 -8.62 -2.52
CA ARG A 62 11.91 -9.04 -1.55
C ARG A 62 11.20 -7.85 -0.92
N ALA A 63 11.90 -6.72 -0.74
CA ALA A 63 11.30 -5.47 -0.28
C ALA A 63 10.24 -4.96 -1.27
N VAL A 64 10.59 -4.92 -2.56
CA VAL A 64 9.67 -4.55 -3.64
C VAL A 64 8.47 -5.52 -3.68
N ALA A 65 8.72 -6.82 -3.61
CA ALA A 65 7.67 -7.83 -3.59
C ALA A 65 6.73 -7.69 -2.38
N ALA A 66 7.28 -7.43 -1.18
CA ALA A 66 6.50 -7.16 0.02
C ALA A 66 5.58 -5.94 -0.16
N LEU A 67 6.10 -4.83 -0.68
CA LEU A 67 5.32 -3.62 -0.90
C LEU A 67 4.20 -3.82 -1.95
N LYS A 68 4.46 -4.61 -3.00
CA LYS A 68 3.46 -5.01 -3.99
C LYS A 68 2.35 -5.87 -3.36
N ASP A 69 2.71 -6.89 -2.58
CA ASP A 69 1.76 -7.78 -1.90
C ASP A 69 0.94 -7.07 -0.82
N LEU A 70 1.54 -6.12 -0.10
CA LEU A 70 0.86 -5.29 0.91
C LEU A 70 -0.15 -4.31 0.29
N GLY A 71 0.02 -4.00 -1.00
CA GLY A 71 -0.93 -3.27 -1.83
C GLY A 71 -0.61 -1.79 -2.05
N PRO A 72 -1.54 -1.03 -2.66
CA PRO A 72 -1.26 0.28 -3.26
C PRO A 72 -0.77 1.35 -2.28
N THR A 73 -1.17 1.29 -1.01
CA THR A 73 -0.65 2.19 0.03
C THR A 73 0.85 1.98 0.26
N PHE A 74 1.30 0.71 0.27
CA PHE A 74 2.69 0.36 0.48
C PHE A 74 3.54 0.56 -0.77
N ILE A 75 2.96 0.37 -1.97
CA ILE A 75 3.61 0.78 -3.23
C ILE A 75 3.94 2.27 -3.18
N LYS A 76 2.98 3.13 -2.80
CA LYS A 76 3.23 4.58 -2.65
C LYS A 76 4.29 4.89 -1.60
N LEU A 77 4.31 4.15 -0.49
CA LEU A 77 5.38 4.30 0.51
C LEU A 77 6.76 4.00 -0.09
N GLY A 78 6.89 2.91 -0.85
CA GLY A 78 8.12 2.59 -1.57
C GLY A 78 8.54 3.68 -2.55
N GLN A 79 7.58 4.25 -3.29
CA GLN A 79 7.84 5.36 -4.21
C GLN A 79 8.31 6.64 -3.49
N VAL A 80 7.83 6.91 -2.27
CA VAL A 80 8.34 8.02 -1.45
C VAL A 80 9.75 7.69 -0.96
N LEU A 81 9.98 6.48 -0.46
CA LEU A 81 11.29 6.03 0.03
C LEU A 81 12.36 6.00 -1.07
N SER A 82 12.00 5.73 -2.34
CA SER A 82 12.94 5.76 -3.46
C SER A 82 13.50 7.16 -3.78
N THR A 83 12.92 8.20 -3.18
CA THR A 83 13.38 9.60 -3.30
C THR A 83 14.17 10.06 -2.06
N ARG A 84 14.33 9.20 -1.04
CA ARG A 84 14.94 9.51 0.26
C ARG A 84 16.21 8.68 0.51
N PRO A 85 17.35 9.04 -0.11
CA PRO A 85 18.62 8.31 0.06
C PRO A 85 19.18 8.37 1.49
N ASP A 86 18.64 9.24 2.33
CA ASP A 86 18.95 9.36 3.76
C ASP A 86 18.23 8.32 4.63
N VAL A 87 17.19 7.65 4.11
CA VAL A 87 16.33 6.74 4.88
C VAL A 87 16.61 5.27 4.56
N VAL A 88 16.99 4.95 3.32
CA VAL A 88 17.18 3.57 2.85
C VAL A 88 18.56 3.37 2.21
N PRO A 89 19.17 2.18 2.36
CA PRO A 89 20.44 1.87 1.68
C PRO A 89 20.32 1.97 0.15
N ALA A 90 21.41 2.29 -0.53
CA ALA A 90 21.43 2.48 -1.99
C ALA A 90 20.84 1.31 -2.78
N ALA A 91 21.04 0.07 -2.34
CA ALA A 91 20.49 -1.12 -2.98
C ALA A 91 18.94 -1.15 -2.94
N TYR A 92 18.35 -0.71 -1.83
CA TYR A 92 16.89 -0.60 -1.68
C TYR A 92 16.33 0.60 -2.45
N LEU A 93 17.08 1.70 -2.52
CA LEU A 93 16.71 2.88 -3.30
C LEU A 93 16.49 2.51 -4.78
N ALA A 94 17.46 1.83 -5.38
CA ALA A 94 17.39 1.35 -6.77
C ALA A 94 16.24 0.36 -6.96
N ALA A 95 16.04 -0.57 -6.03
CA ALA A 95 14.93 -1.51 -6.12
C ALA A 95 13.57 -0.79 -6.03
N PHE A 96 13.40 0.18 -5.15
CA PHE A 96 12.15 0.93 -5.02
C PHE A 96 11.86 1.86 -6.21
N GLN A 97 12.86 2.27 -6.99
CA GLN A 97 12.62 2.98 -8.26
C GLN A 97 11.78 2.13 -9.23
N SER A 98 11.96 0.80 -9.24
CA SER A 98 11.15 -0.10 -10.07
C SER A 98 9.64 -0.05 -9.75
N LEU A 99 9.23 0.42 -8.56
CA LEU A 99 7.82 0.61 -8.21
C LEU A 99 7.16 1.78 -8.96
N GLN A 100 7.95 2.67 -9.57
CA GLN A 100 7.45 3.78 -10.38
C GLN A 100 7.33 3.40 -11.86
N ASP A 101 8.20 2.50 -12.32
CA ASP A 101 8.36 2.19 -13.74
C ASP A 101 7.47 1.03 -14.22
N ASP A 102 6.93 0.22 -13.31
CA ASP A 102 6.31 -1.07 -13.62
C ASP A 102 4.76 -1.01 -13.65
N VAL A 103 4.22 -0.11 -14.49
CA VAL A 103 2.81 -0.19 -14.91
C VAL A 103 2.76 -0.57 -16.39
N GLY A 104 2.49 -1.84 -16.65
CA GLY A 104 2.28 -2.34 -18.01
C GLY A 104 1.24 -1.51 -18.76
N PRO A 105 1.35 -1.42 -20.10
CA PRO A 105 0.46 -0.59 -20.90
C PRO A 105 -1.00 -1.07 -20.75
N LEU A 106 -1.88 -0.16 -20.37
CA LEU A 106 -3.32 -0.43 -20.33
C LEU A 106 -3.90 -0.42 -21.74
N PRO A 107 -4.83 -1.34 -22.09
CA PRO A 107 -5.51 -1.28 -23.37
C PRO A 107 -6.20 0.07 -23.57
N PHE A 108 -5.93 0.72 -24.70
CA PHE A 108 -6.51 2.03 -25.01
C PHE A 108 -8.05 2.10 -24.86
N PRO A 109 -8.84 1.05 -25.17
CA PRO A 109 -10.29 1.08 -24.93
C PRO A 109 -10.70 1.29 -23.46
N GLU A 110 -9.89 0.87 -22.49
CA GLU A 110 -10.14 1.12 -21.07
C GLU A 110 -9.88 2.58 -20.70
N ILE A 111 -8.81 3.14 -21.28
CA ILE A 111 -8.44 4.54 -21.16
C ILE A 111 -9.56 5.40 -21.78
N GLU A 112 -10.00 5.06 -22.99
CA GLU A 112 -11.06 5.79 -23.71
C GLU A 112 -12.40 5.78 -22.97
N ARG A 113 -12.78 4.66 -22.33
CA ARG A 113 -13.97 4.61 -21.47
C ARG A 113 -13.88 5.57 -20.30
N THR A 114 -12.73 5.62 -19.63
CA THR A 114 -12.50 6.50 -18.49
C THR A 114 -12.52 7.97 -18.94
N LEU A 115 -11.83 8.30 -20.03
CA LEU A 115 -11.82 9.65 -20.60
C LEU A 115 -13.22 10.10 -21.03
N SER A 116 -14.00 9.23 -21.66
CA SER A 116 -15.36 9.56 -22.09
C SER A 116 -16.31 9.75 -20.92
N ALA A 117 -16.10 9.03 -19.80
CA ALA A 117 -16.89 9.19 -18.58
C ALA A 117 -16.58 10.50 -17.84
N GLU A 118 -15.30 10.86 -17.74
CA GLU A 118 -14.85 12.04 -16.97
C GLU A 118 -14.92 13.34 -17.77
N LEU A 119 -14.67 13.29 -19.09
CA LEU A 119 -14.55 14.47 -19.97
C LEU A 119 -15.67 14.56 -21.02
N GLY A 120 -16.55 13.55 -21.10
CA GLY A 120 -17.64 13.46 -22.07
C GLY A 120 -17.23 12.87 -23.43
N SER A 121 -18.22 12.50 -24.26
CA SER A 121 -17.99 11.83 -25.55
C SER A 121 -17.24 12.67 -26.59
N GLY A 122 -17.17 13.99 -26.39
CA GLY A 122 -16.43 14.93 -27.23
C GLY A 122 -14.99 15.20 -26.80
N TRP A 123 -14.44 14.47 -25.82
CA TRP A 123 -13.12 14.75 -25.23
C TRP A 123 -11.99 14.88 -26.24
N ARG A 124 -12.06 14.13 -27.35
CA ARG A 124 -11.07 14.19 -28.45
C ARG A 124 -11.03 15.55 -29.15
N ALA A 125 -12.13 16.30 -29.19
CA ALA A 125 -12.19 17.60 -29.86
C ALA A 125 -11.43 18.70 -29.11
N GLY A 126 -11.18 18.52 -27.80
CA GLY A 126 -10.37 19.43 -26.99
C GLY A 126 -8.86 19.19 -27.09
N LEU A 127 -8.44 18.10 -27.74
CA LEU A 127 -7.04 17.81 -27.97
C LEU A 127 -6.61 18.44 -29.29
N SER A 128 -5.67 19.38 -29.22
CA SER A 128 -5.03 19.90 -30.43
C SER A 128 -4.28 18.77 -31.14
N PRO A 129 -4.32 18.70 -32.48
CA PRO A 129 -3.50 17.74 -33.21
C PRO A 129 -2.02 18.05 -32.93
N LEU A 130 -1.28 17.01 -32.50
CA LEU A 130 0.17 17.04 -32.34
C LEU A 130 0.88 17.08 -33.69
#